data_AF-A0A7S3ZT64-F1
#
_entry.id   AF-A0A7S3ZT64-F1
#
_cell.length_a   1.000
_cell.length_b   1.000
_cell.length_c   1.000
_cell.angle_alpha   90.00
_cell.angle_beta   90.00
_cell.angle_gamma   90.00
#
_symmetry.space_group_name_H-M   'P 1'
#
loop_
_entity.id
_entity.type
_entity.pdbx_description
1 polymer ?
#
loop_
_entity_poly.entity_id
_entity_poly.type
_entity_poly.pdbx_seq_one_letter_code
_entity_poly.pdbx_strand_id
1 'polypeptide(L)'
;MSRRPMRRRPRVAAASLLLTCCTPPCVALHLPTRRGVAATRRPARTSARAAAAAVLDEKLPVAVGAEPPVVVDAVDALDIVIVDDTKPQLDAVAKRRRRPEAQGPVPTLVLPGDTLDDRPHMALAVAASFLASLWGVVHNAQYVTKMTSIIAVAAGFVGAELFSGVFHWATDNYGSLETPVFGPACAAFQGHHGAPWTITHRSTFNNVHKIARMAGPLALVAGALMKPFAAIATSVLLWGQVCAQEAHRWSHVPPSSQPSFIRRLQACGLLLSSEEHGRHHRSPYAEHYCILFGGLNPLLDRSGIFRWMEKLVYRWNGVEPNSWKDPIGGPAVKARALGL
;
A
#
# COMPACT_ATOMS: atom_id res chain seq x y z
N MET A 1 -51.95 21.89 65.18
CA MET A 1 -50.88 22.57 64.40
C MET A 1 -49.60 22.60 65.24
N SER A 2 -48.61 21.75 64.96
CA SER A 2 -47.24 21.92 65.47
C SER A 2 -46.27 21.05 64.66
N ARG A 3 -45.09 21.60 64.38
CA ARG A 3 -44.15 21.28 63.30
C ARG A 3 -43.23 20.10 63.65
N ARG A 4 -42.89 19.25 62.66
CA ARG A 4 -41.73 18.33 62.69
C ARG A 4 -40.65 18.83 61.70
N PRO A 5 -39.36 18.58 61.95
CA PRO A 5 -38.26 19.29 61.30
C PRO A 5 -37.75 18.65 59.99
N MET A 6 -37.22 19.51 59.11
CA MET A 6 -36.48 19.20 57.88
C MET A 6 -35.18 18.43 58.17
N ARG A 7 -34.94 17.34 57.42
CA ARG A 7 -33.60 16.76 57.23
C ARG A 7 -32.92 17.41 56.02
N ARG A 8 -31.80 18.11 56.26
CA ARG A 8 -30.85 18.59 55.26
C ARG A 8 -29.93 17.44 54.81
N ARG A 9 -29.64 17.36 53.50
CA ARG A 9 -28.56 16.55 52.94
C ARG A 9 -27.23 17.32 53.04
N PRO A 10 -26.08 16.66 53.26
CA PRO A 10 -24.79 17.33 53.35
C PRO A 10 -24.22 17.67 51.98
N ARG A 11 -23.63 18.86 51.89
CA ARG A 11 -22.63 19.23 50.87
C ARG A 11 -21.29 18.68 51.32
N VAL A 12 -20.60 17.94 50.44
CA VAL A 12 -19.18 17.63 50.62
C VAL A 12 -18.37 18.48 49.65
N ALA A 13 -17.28 18.99 50.19
CA ALA A 13 -16.47 20.10 49.75
C ALA A 13 -15.46 19.74 48.65
N ALA A 14 -14.89 20.80 48.11
CA ALA A 14 -13.88 20.85 47.08
C ALA A 14 -12.56 20.14 47.46
N ALA A 15 -11.90 19.58 46.45
CA ALA A 15 -10.45 19.46 46.43
C ALA A 15 -9.96 19.91 45.04
N SER A 16 -9.40 21.11 45.01
CA SER A 16 -8.51 21.56 43.94
C SER A 16 -7.15 20.92 44.19
N LEU A 17 -6.54 20.31 43.17
CA LEU A 17 -5.08 20.18 43.14
C LEU A 17 -4.57 20.43 41.72
N LEU A 18 -3.71 21.43 41.66
CA LEU A 18 -2.89 21.92 40.56
C LEU A 18 -2.19 20.82 39.77
N LEU A 19 -2.25 20.90 38.43
CA LEU A 19 -1.22 20.34 37.56
C LEU A 19 -0.45 21.48 36.89
N THR A 20 0.71 21.78 37.47
CA THR A 20 1.74 22.65 36.91
C THR A 20 2.65 21.84 36.00
N CYS A 21 3.01 22.46 34.86
CA CYS A 21 4.27 22.32 34.11
C CYS A 21 4.74 20.93 33.65
N CYS A 22 4.83 20.76 32.33
CA CYS A 22 6.09 20.37 31.65
C CYS A 22 5.95 20.54 30.14
N THR A 23 6.47 21.65 29.63
CA THR A 23 6.85 21.90 28.24
C THR A 23 8.13 21.12 27.88
N PRO A 24 8.30 20.60 26.64
CA PRO A 24 9.56 20.00 26.23
C PRO A 24 10.61 21.09 25.93
N PRO A 25 11.90 20.90 26.28
CA PRO A 25 12.92 21.89 25.94
C PRO A 25 13.36 21.77 24.49
N CYS A 26 13.44 22.93 23.84
CA CYS A 26 14.21 23.17 22.63
C CYS A 26 15.68 22.80 22.86
N VAL A 27 16.28 22.06 21.93
CA VAL A 27 17.74 21.94 21.82
C VAL A 27 18.17 22.75 20.60
N ALA A 28 18.73 23.93 20.87
CA ALA A 28 19.44 24.74 19.90
C ALA A 28 20.94 24.67 20.20
N LEU A 29 21.68 24.26 19.16
CA LEU A 29 23.03 24.66 18.76
C LEU A 29 24.18 24.69 19.79
N HIS A 30 25.24 23.92 19.46
CA HIS A 30 26.63 24.35 19.66
C HIS A 30 27.45 24.11 18.39
N LEU A 31 27.83 25.20 17.72
CA LEU A 31 28.94 25.25 16.77
C LEU A 31 30.25 25.42 17.57
N PRO A 32 31.37 24.82 17.12
CA PRO A 32 32.70 25.35 17.40
C PRO A 32 33.26 26.14 16.21
N THR A 33 33.81 27.31 16.51
CA THR A 33 34.52 28.21 15.59
C THR A 33 36.01 27.85 15.43
N ARG A 34 36.44 27.79 14.16
CA ARG A 34 37.77 28.00 13.52
C ARG A 34 39.06 28.06 14.36
N ARG A 35 40.10 27.32 13.92
CA ARG A 35 41.26 27.76 13.07
C ARG A 35 42.37 26.69 13.05
N GLY A 36 43.05 26.51 11.90
CA GLY A 36 44.39 25.88 11.84
C GLY A 36 44.62 24.98 10.62
N VAL A 37 45.54 25.37 9.75
CA VAL A 37 45.90 24.76 8.45
C VAL A 37 46.90 23.60 8.64
N ALA A 38 46.71 22.48 7.94
CA ALA A 38 47.80 21.64 7.40
C ALA A 38 47.27 20.64 6.37
N ALA A 39 47.90 20.60 5.21
CA ALA A 39 47.60 19.71 4.10
C ALA A 39 48.25 18.33 4.30
N THR A 40 47.52 17.22 4.09
CA THR A 40 48.11 15.93 3.68
C THR A 40 47.07 14.98 3.06
N ARG A 41 47.31 14.67 1.77
CA ARG A 41 47.12 13.41 1.01
C ARG A 41 45.87 12.53 1.22
N ARG A 42 45.14 12.32 0.12
CA ARG A 42 44.26 11.16 -0.16
C ARG A 42 45.02 9.83 -0.04
N PRO A 43 44.30 8.74 0.31
CA PRO A 43 44.49 7.48 -0.40
C PRO A 43 43.17 6.88 -0.90
N ALA A 44 43.36 5.88 -1.75
CA ALA A 44 42.46 5.41 -2.78
C ALA A 44 41.44 4.35 -2.33
N ARG A 45 40.42 4.17 -3.17
CA ARG A 45 39.52 3.03 -3.20
C ARG A 45 40.32 1.74 -3.41
N THR A 46 40.12 0.74 -2.55
CA THR A 46 40.38 -0.68 -2.90
C THR A 46 39.31 -1.59 -2.31
N SER A 47 38.85 -2.47 -3.18
CA SER A 47 37.82 -3.49 -3.10
C SER A 47 37.90 -4.45 -1.91
N ALA A 48 36.78 -4.62 -1.20
CA ALA A 48 36.53 -5.74 -0.32
C ALA A 48 36.22 -7.00 -1.15
N ARG A 49 37.27 -7.65 -1.63
CA ARG A 49 37.24 -8.99 -2.25
C ARG A 49 38.39 -9.80 -1.69
N ALA A 50 38.44 -9.93 -0.36
CA ALA A 50 39.44 -10.71 0.35
C ALA A 50 38.95 -11.01 1.78
N ALA A 51 37.92 -11.84 1.90
CA ALA A 51 37.48 -12.40 3.18
C ALA A 51 36.72 -13.71 2.93
N ALA A 52 37.36 -14.67 2.27
CA ALA A 52 36.85 -16.04 2.13
C ALA A 52 38.01 -17.00 1.77
N ALA A 53 39.02 -17.08 2.64
CA ALA A 53 40.05 -18.11 2.55
C ALA A 53 40.79 -18.21 3.89
N ALA A 54 40.24 -18.96 4.84
CA ALA A 54 40.98 -19.60 5.94
C ALA A 54 40.02 -20.31 6.90
N VAL A 55 39.62 -21.55 6.60
CA VAL A 55 39.41 -22.60 7.62
C VAL A 55 39.57 -23.95 6.92
N LEU A 56 40.76 -24.56 7.04
CA LEU A 56 40.99 -25.98 6.81
C LEU A 56 42.11 -26.41 7.76
N ASP A 57 41.78 -27.12 8.84
CA ASP A 57 42.59 -28.23 9.35
C ASP A 57 41.78 -29.03 10.38
N GLU A 58 41.31 -30.22 10.01
CA GLU A 58 41.27 -31.37 10.92
C GLU A 58 41.09 -32.66 10.10
N LYS A 59 42.06 -33.56 10.21
CA LYS A 59 42.09 -34.90 9.59
C LYS A 59 41.36 -35.92 10.46
N LEU A 60 40.59 -36.83 9.85
CA LEU A 60 40.26 -38.18 10.34
C LEU A 60 39.61 -39.04 9.21
N PRO A 61 39.53 -40.38 9.31
CA PRO A 61 40.32 -41.30 8.50
C PRO A 61 39.54 -42.02 7.39
N VAL A 62 40.32 -42.63 6.50
CA VAL A 62 39.92 -43.43 5.33
C VAL A 62 39.06 -44.64 5.72
N ALA A 63 37.90 -44.78 5.09
CA ALA A 63 37.16 -46.03 4.97
C ALA A 63 36.97 -46.36 3.49
N VAL A 64 37.40 -47.57 3.13
CA VAL A 64 37.39 -48.17 1.79
C VAL A 64 36.03 -48.78 1.52
N GLY A 65 35.47 -48.55 0.33
CA GLY A 65 34.41 -49.38 -0.25
C GLY A 65 33.10 -48.66 -0.51
N ALA A 66 33.00 -47.99 -1.66
CA ALA A 66 31.79 -47.83 -2.48
C ALA A 66 32.18 -47.08 -3.76
N GLU A 67 31.66 -47.51 -4.90
CA GLU A 67 31.87 -46.88 -6.21
C GLU A 67 31.55 -45.37 -6.16
N PRO A 68 32.32 -44.51 -6.85
CA PRO A 68 32.06 -43.08 -6.83
C PRO A 68 30.73 -42.80 -7.55
N PRO A 69 29.79 -42.05 -6.92
CA PRO A 69 28.64 -41.56 -7.65
C PRO A 69 29.13 -40.59 -8.73
N VAL A 70 28.63 -40.78 -9.94
CA VAL A 70 28.81 -39.88 -11.08
C VAL A 70 28.41 -38.47 -10.64
N VAL A 71 29.40 -37.60 -10.47
CA VAL A 71 29.19 -36.16 -10.31
C VAL A 71 28.79 -35.64 -11.67
N VAL A 72 27.49 -35.67 -11.97
CA VAL A 72 26.91 -34.79 -12.97
C VAL A 72 27.04 -33.38 -12.43
N ASP A 73 27.80 -32.53 -13.13
CA ASP A 73 27.83 -31.09 -12.92
C ASP A 73 26.40 -30.56 -12.98
N ALA A 74 25.79 -30.33 -11.81
CA ALA A 74 24.45 -29.79 -11.67
C ALA A 74 24.43 -28.27 -11.90
N VAL A 75 25.22 -27.79 -12.87
CA VAL A 75 25.32 -26.37 -13.24
C VAL A 75 24.74 -26.07 -14.63
N ASP A 76 24.28 -27.08 -15.38
CA ASP A 76 23.68 -26.92 -16.71
C ASP A 76 22.16 -27.20 -16.77
N ALA A 77 21.47 -27.30 -15.63
CA ALA A 77 20.02 -27.61 -15.60
C ALA A 77 19.13 -26.49 -15.01
N LEU A 78 19.67 -25.28 -14.85
CA LEU A 78 18.90 -24.13 -14.42
C LEU A 78 19.21 -22.98 -15.39
N ASP A 79 18.39 -22.87 -16.44
CA ASP A 79 18.24 -21.64 -17.22
C ASP A 79 17.71 -20.53 -16.30
N ILE A 80 18.59 -20.00 -15.44
CA ILE A 80 18.38 -18.74 -14.75
C ILE A 80 18.63 -17.67 -15.80
N VAL A 81 17.55 -17.28 -16.48
CA VAL A 81 17.51 -16.03 -17.21
C VAL A 81 17.69 -14.92 -16.17
N ILE A 82 18.91 -14.39 -16.07
CA ILE A 82 19.14 -13.11 -15.41
C ILE A 82 18.41 -12.07 -16.28
N VAL A 83 17.24 -11.63 -15.81
CA VAL A 83 16.53 -10.51 -16.43
C VAL A 83 17.34 -9.25 -16.14
N ASP A 84 17.92 -8.68 -17.19
CA ASP A 84 18.57 -7.38 -17.16
C ASP A 84 17.51 -6.28 -17.08
N ASP A 85 17.22 -5.81 -15.85
CA ASP A 85 16.24 -4.75 -15.57
C ASP A 85 16.65 -3.36 -16.10
N THR A 86 17.76 -3.26 -16.84
CA THR A 86 18.19 -2.00 -17.46
C THR A 86 17.81 -1.85 -18.93
N LYS A 87 17.12 -2.82 -19.54
CA LYS A 87 16.59 -2.68 -20.91
C LYS A 87 15.12 -2.27 -20.92
N PRO A 88 14.75 -1.30 -21.77
CA PRO A 88 13.54 -0.53 -21.56
C PRO A 88 12.32 -1.35 -21.96
N GLN A 89 11.19 -1.06 -21.31
CA GLN A 89 9.84 -1.55 -21.61
C GLN A 89 9.33 -1.26 -23.04
N LEU A 90 10.21 -0.87 -23.97
CA LEU A 90 9.91 -0.43 -25.34
C LEU A 90 9.34 -1.55 -26.22
N ASP A 91 9.80 -2.79 -26.07
CA ASP A 91 9.30 -3.90 -26.90
C ASP A 91 7.99 -4.51 -26.36
N ALA A 92 7.69 -4.30 -25.07
CA ALA A 92 6.47 -4.79 -24.43
C ALA A 92 5.26 -3.88 -24.73
N VAL A 93 5.48 -2.56 -24.81
CA VAL A 93 4.40 -1.57 -25.01
C VAL A 93 3.85 -1.60 -26.45
N ALA A 94 4.66 -1.95 -27.45
CA ALA A 94 4.20 -1.99 -28.84
C ALA A 94 3.27 -3.19 -29.19
N LYS A 95 3.20 -4.24 -28.36
CA LYS A 95 2.57 -5.52 -28.75
C LYS A 95 1.27 -5.93 -28.05
N ARG A 96 0.72 -5.16 -27.09
CA ARG A 96 -0.48 -5.61 -26.33
C ARG A 96 -1.68 -4.65 -26.35
N ARG A 97 -1.97 -4.05 -27.50
CA ARG A 97 -3.32 -3.52 -27.82
C ARG A 97 -4.25 -4.62 -28.36
N ARG A 98 -4.18 -5.83 -27.82
CA ARG A 98 -5.06 -6.92 -28.23
C ARG A 98 -6.39 -6.81 -27.48
N ARG A 99 -7.50 -6.82 -28.23
CA ARG A 99 -8.88 -6.87 -27.72
C ARG A 99 -9.02 -7.91 -26.59
N PRO A 100 -9.97 -7.74 -25.65
CA PRO A 100 -10.28 -8.74 -24.61
C PRO A 100 -10.50 -10.16 -25.17
N GLU A 101 -10.98 -10.24 -26.40
CA GLU A 101 -11.30 -11.48 -27.13
C GLU A 101 -10.07 -12.29 -27.57
N ALA A 102 -8.86 -11.71 -27.57
CA ALA A 102 -7.67 -12.30 -28.19
C ALA A 102 -6.71 -12.99 -27.19
N GLN A 103 -7.15 -13.18 -25.95
CA GLN A 103 -6.40 -13.91 -24.92
C GLN A 103 -7.33 -14.98 -24.36
N GLY A 104 -6.90 -16.25 -24.40
CA GLY A 104 -7.74 -17.41 -24.11
C GLY A 104 -8.45 -17.37 -22.75
N PRO A 105 -9.36 -18.32 -22.48
CA PRO A 105 -10.32 -18.26 -21.38
C PRO A 105 -9.71 -18.20 -19.96
N VAL A 106 -8.41 -18.44 -19.81
CA VAL A 106 -7.71 -18.38 -18.52
C VAL A 106 -6.55 -17.38 -18.61
N PRO A 107 -6.53 -16.33 -17.77
CA PRO A 107 -5.43 -15.37 -17.77
C PRO A 107 -4.14 -16.01 -17.25
N THR A 108 -3.01 -15.66 -17.87
CA THR A 108 -1.68 -15.99 -17.33
C THR A 108 -1.39 -15.09 -16.13
N LEU A 109 -1.28 -15.69 -14.94
CA LEU A 109 -0.87 -14.97 -13.74
C LEU A 109 0.65 -14.80 -13.73
N VAL A 110 1.10 -13.58 -13.47
CA VAL A 110 2.52 -13.21 -13.54
C VAL A 110 3.22 -13.30 -12.18
N LEU A 111 2.45 -13.28 -11.09
CA LEU A 111 2.99 -13.29 -9.73
C LEU A 111 3.22 -14.72 -9.23
N PRO A 112 4.41 -15.04 -8.69
CA PRO A 112 4.67 -16.33 -8.06
C PRO A 112 3.68 -16.64 -6.93
N GLY A 113 3.11 -17.84 -6.93
CA GLY A 113 2.16 -18.29 -5.90
C GLY A 113 0.76 -17.66 -6.00
N ASP A 114 0.48 -16.92 -7.06
CA ASP A 114 -0.85 -16.37 -7.33
C ASP A 114 -1.78 -17.41 -7.94
N THR A 115 -3.08 -17.31 -7.65
CA THR A 115 -4.08 -18.30 -8.06
C THR A 115 -5.43 -17.63 -8.27
N LEU A 116 -6.22 -18.19 -9.17
CA LEU A 116 -7.64 -17.84 -9.35
C LEU A 116 -8.58 -18.68 -8.46
N ASP A 117 -8.05 -19.74 -7.84
CA ASP A 117 -8.85 -20.66 -7.04
C ASP A 117 -9.28 -20.02 -5.73
N ASP A 118 -10.55 -20.18 -5.42
CA ASP A 118 -11.09 -19.82 -4.12
C ASP A 118 -10.75 -20.86 -3.08
N ARG A 119 -10.39 -20.40 -1.89
CA ARG A 119 -10.20 -21.26 -0.72
C ARG A 119 -11.05 -20.75 0.44
N PRO A 120 -11.58 -21.65 1.31
CA PRO A 120 -12.46 -21.23 2.41
C PRO A 120 -11.87 -20.16 3.34
N HIS A 121 -10.55 -20.18 3.55
CA HIS A 121 -9.86 -19.19 4.38
C HIS A 121 -9.94 -17.76 3.80
N MET A 122 -10.13 -17.61 2.48
CA MET A 122 -10.27 -16.31 1.85
C MET A 122 -11.58 -15.65 2.27
N ALA A 123 -12.69 -16.39 2.18
CA ALA A 123 -14.00 -15.92 2.64
C ALA A 123 -13.99 -15.64 4.16
N LEU A 124 -13.35 -16.51 4.95
CA LEU A 124 -13.20 -16.30 6.39
C LEU A 124 -12.43 -15.02 6.70
N ALA A 125 -11.32 -14.74 6.01
CA ALA A 125 -10.55 -13.51 6.21
C ALA A 125 -11.38 -12.26 5.89
N VAL A 126 -12.12 -12.28 4.79
CA VAL A 126 -13.01 -11.16 4.40
C VAL A 126 -14.10 -10.96 5.46
N ALA A 127 -14.81 -12.01 5.84
CA ALA A 127 -15.85 -11.95 6.87
C ALA A 127 -15.30 -11.44 8.21
N ALA A 128 -14.17 -11.98 8.68
CA ALA A 128 -13.52 -11.55 9.91
C ALA A 128 -13.13 -10.07 9.87
N SER A 129 -12.59 -9.59 8.73
CA SER A 129 -12.23 -8.17 8.58
C SER A 129 -13.44 -7.23 8.62
N PHE A 130 -14.56 -7.65 8.05
CA PHE A 130 -15.80 -6.88 8.04
C PHE A 130 -16.43 -6.84 9.43
N LEU A 131 -16.46 -7.98 10.13
CA LEU A 131 -16.94 -8.07 11.51
C LEU A 131 -16.08 -7.24 12.47
N ALA A 132 -14.76 -7.28 12.31
CA ALA A 132 -13.83 -6.46 13.10
C ALA A 132 -14.07 -4.96 12.88
N SER A 133 -14.23 -4.55 11.63
CA SER A 133 -14.50 -3.14 11.28
C SER A 133 -15.87 -2.69 11.80
N LEU A 134 -16.90 -3.53 11.65
CA LEU A 134 -18.23 -3.26 12.16
C LEU A 134 -18.23 -3.17 13.69
N TRP A 135 -17.55 -4.08 14.38
CA TRP A 135 -17.38 -4.03 15.83
C TRP A 135 -16.70 -2.72 16.26
N GLY A 136 -15.61 -2.33 15.59
CA GLY A 136 -14.89 -1.09 15.89
C GLY A 136 -15.79 0.14 15.77
N VAL A 137 -16.66 0.19 14.75
CA VAL A 137 -17.65 1.26 14.58
C VAL A 137 -18.73 1.21 15.67
N VAL A 138 -19.39 0.07 15.85
CA VAL A 138 -20.55 -0.06 16.75
C VAL A 138 -20.16 0.11 18.21
N HIS A 139 -19.06 -0.50 18.64
CA HIS A 139 -18.56 -0.39 20.00
C HIS A 139 -18.22 1.08 20.34
N ASN A 140 -17.47 1.74 19.46
CA ASN A 140 -17.01 3.11 19.75
C ASN A 140 -18.11 4.17 19.59
N ALA A 141 -19.13 3.91 18.76
CA ALA A 141 -20.28 4.80 18.62
C ALA A 141 -21.08 4.96 19.93
N GLN A 142 -20.93 4.06 20.91
CA GLN A 142 -21.57 4.16 22.23
C GLN A 142 -20.97 5.25 23.12
N TYR A 143 -19.74 5.68 22.83
CA TYR A 143 -19.00 6.65 23.66
C TYR A 143 -18.99 8.08 23.08
N VAL A 144 -19.69 8.30 21.97
CA VAL A 144 -19.76 9.61 21.30
C VAL A 144 -21.20 9.92 20.88
N THR A 145 -21.45 11.18 20.54
CA THR A 145 -22.77 11.57 20.03
C THR A 145 -23.01 10.99 18.64
N LYS A 146 -24.29 10.85 18.24
CA LYS A 146 -24.67 10.44 16.88
C LYS A 146 -24.02 11.32 15.80
N MET A 147 -23.97 12.63 16.02
CA MET A 147 -23.33 13.57 15.10
C MET A 147 -21.83 13.30 14.98
N THR A 148 -21.14 13.09 16.10
CA THR A 148 -19.72 12.72 16.12
C THR A 148 -19.47 11.40 15.38
N SER A 149 -20.33 10.40 15.54
CA SER A 149 -20.24 9.14 14.79
C SER A 149 -20.39 9.36 13.28
N ILE A 150 -21.35 10.17 12.83
CA ILE A 150 -21.55 10.48 11.41
C ILE A 150 -20.30 11.15 10.83
N ILE A 151 -19.75 12.15 11.55
CA ILE A 151 -18.52 12.84 11.12
C ILE A 151 -17.33 11.87 11.09
N ALA A 152 -17.20 10.97 12.06
CA ALA A 152 -16.13 9.98 12.10
C ALA A 152 -16.23 8.99 10.92
N VAL A 153 -17.44 8.52 10.60
CA VAL A 153 -17.68 7.66 9.43
C VAL A 153 -17.31 8.39 8.13
N ALA A 154 -17.76 9.65 7.97
CA ALA A 154 -17.41 10.46 6.81
C ALA A 154 -15.88 10.67 6.69
N ALA A 155 -15.21 10.96 7.80
CA ALA A 155 -13.76 11.07 7.85
C ALA A 155 -13.06 9.76 7.49
N GLY A 156 -13.62 8.61 7.90
CA GLY A 156 -13.13 7.29 7.50
C GLY A 156 -13.22 7.03 6.00
N PHE A 157 -14.33 7.43 5.35
CA PHE A 157 -14.46 7.33 3.89
C PHE A 157 -13.48 8.23 3.14
N VAL A 158 -13.30 9.48 3.59
CA VAL A 158 -12.27 10.38 3.03
C VAL A 158 -10.88 9.79 3.22
N GLY A 159 -10.59 9.26 4.41
CA GLY A 159 -9.35 8.56 4.71
C GLY A 159 -9.15 7.31 3.84
N ALA A 160 -10.21 6.57 3.53
CA ALA A 160 -10.14 5.41 2.65
C ALA A 160 -9.76 5.78 1.22
N GLU A 161 -10.39 6.81 0.65
CA GLU A 161 -10.04 7.35 -0.66
C GLU A 161 -8.59 7.85 -0.70
N LEU A 162 -8.20 8.68 0.28
CA LEU A 162 -6.83 9.20 0.38
C LEU A 162 -5.80 8.07 0.49
N PHE A 163 -6.03 7.10 1.36
CA PHE A 163 -5.13 5.96 1.51
C PHE A 163 -5.04 5.16 0.21
N SER A 164 -6.17 4.88 -0.44
CA SER A 164 -6.17 4.13 -1.70
C SER A 164 -5.35 4.83 -2.78
N GLY A 165 -5.47 6.16 -2.90
CA GLY A 165 -4.70 6.95 -3.85
C GLY A 165 -3.21 7.01 -3.54
N VAL A 166 -2.84 7.23 -2.28
CA VAL A 166 -1.42 7.26 -1.86
C VAL A 166 -0.77 5.89 -1.99
N PHE A 167 -1.47 4.82 -1.58
CA PHE A 167 -0.96 3.46 -1.68
C PHE A 167 -0.76 3.07 -3.16
N HIS A 168 -1.76 3.32 -4.00
CA HIS A 168 -1.69 3.05 -5.44
C HIS A 168 -0.58 3.85 -6.13
N TRP A 169 -0.47 5.16 -5.87
CA TRP A 169 0.65 5.97 -6.36
C TRP A 169 1.99 5.39 -5.94
N ALA A 170 2.14 4.98 -4.68
CA ALA A 170 3.41 4.47 -4.17
C ALA A 170 3.78 3.13 -4.84
N THR A 171 2.85 2.19 -4.93
CA THR A 171 3.11 0.85 -5.49
C THR A 171 3.30 0.86 -7.01
N ASP A 172 2.62 1.77 -7.72
CA ASP A 172 2.81 1.94 -9.16
C ASP A 172 4.17 2.52 -9.50
N ASN A 173 4.65 3.45 -8.68
CA ASN A 173 5.83 4.24 -9.02
C ASN A 173 7.13 3.71 -8.42
N TYR A 174 7.06 2.96 -7.31
CA TYR A 174 8.22 2.55 -6.55
C TYR A 174 8.17 1.09 -6.13
N GLY A 175 9.36 0.57 -5.82
CA GLY A 175 9.54 -0.82 -5.44
C GLY A 175 9.43 -1.77 -6.63
N SER A 176 9.55 -3.04 -6.30
CA SER A 176 9.58 -4.19 -7.21
C SER A 176 9.14 -5.43 -6.42
N LEU A 177 9.11 -6.61 -7.05
CA LEU A 177 8.73 -7.86 -6.36
C LEU A 177 9.63 -8.16 -5.15
N GLU A 178 10.88 -7.69 -5.18
CA GLU A 178 11.90 -7.87 -4.16
C GLU A 178 11.76 -6.90 -2.97
N THR A 179 10.84 -5.94 -3.05
CA THR A 179 10.63 -4.98 -1.95
C THR A 179 10.15 -5.70 -0.69
N PRO A 180 10.82 -5.51 0.46
CA PRO A 180 10.40 -6.17 1.69
C PRO A 180 8.97 -5.81 2.07
N VAL A 181 8.18 -6.81 2.47
CA VAL A 181 6.76 -6.71 2.87
C VAL A 181 5.81 -6.33 1.73
N PHE A 182 6.12 -5.30 0.93
CA PHE A 182 5.24 -4.74 -0.09
C PHE A 182 5.50 -5.23 -1.51
N GLY A 183 6.53 -6.05 -1.74
CA GLY A 183 6.93 -6.46 -3.09
C GLY A 183 5.83 -7.12 -3.91
N PRO A 184 5.05 -8.07 -3.37
CA PRO A 184 3.89 -8.61 -4.08
C PRO A 184 2.83 -7.56 -4.45
N ALA A 185 2.67 -6.50 -3.65
CA ALA A 185 1.75 -5.40 -3.96
C ALA A 185 2.32 -4.52 -5.09
N CYS A 186 3.58 -4.11 -5.00
CA CYS A 186 4.27 -3.37 -6.07
C CYS A 186 4.17 -4.11 -7.40
N ALA A 187 4.54 -5.39 -7.44
CA ALA A 187 4.49 -6.20 -8.65
C ALA A 187 3.05 -6.40 -9.17
N ALA A 188 2.05 -6.53 -8.29
CA ALA A 188 0.65 -6.64 -8.69
C ALA A 188 0.13 -5.37 -9.37
N PHE A 189 0.36 -4.22 -8.75
CA PHE A 189 -0.09 -2.92 -9.24
C PHE A 189 0.60 -2.54 -10.56
N GLN A 190 1.92 -2.69 -10.63
CA GLN A 190 2.70 -2.41 -11.84
C GLN A 190 2.34 -3.38 -12.99
N GLY A 191 2.23 -4.68 -12.71
CA GLY A 191 1.86 -5.67 -13.72
C GLY A 191 0.43 -5.51 -14.24
N HIS A 192 -0.47 -4.96 -13.42
CA HIS A 192 -1.88 -4.75 -13.76
C HIS A 192 -2.08 -3.78 -14.94
N HIS A 193 -1.22 -2.77 -15.13
CA HIS A 193 -1.31 -1.88 -16.29
C HIS A 193 -1.11 -2.63 -17.62
N GLY A 194 -0.29 -3.69 -17.63
CA GLY A 194 -0.06 -4.52 -18.82
C GLY A 194 -1.13 -5.59 -19.05
N ALA A 195 -1.85 -5.99 -18.00
CA ALA A 195 -2.87 -7.05 -18.06
C ALA A 195 -4.11 -6.74 -17.21
N PRO A 196 -4.84 -5.65 -17.50
CA PRO A 196 -5.89 -5.13 -16.60
C PRO A 196 -7.09 -6.06 -16.43
N TRP A 197 -7.42 -6.89 -17.43
CA TRP A 197 -8.57 -7.81 -17.36
C TRP A 197 -8.33 -8.99 -16.40
N THR A 198 -7.10 -9.25 -15.97
CA THR A 198 -6.80 -10.42 -15.12
C THR A 198 -7.51 -10.33 -13.76
N ILE A 199 -7.70 -9.13 -13.22
CA ILE A 199 -8.44 -8.91 -11.97
C ILE A 199 -9.91 -9.34 -12.05
N THR A 200 -10.53 -9.27 -13.23
CA THR A 200 -11.97 -9.59 -13.39
C THR A 200 -12.24 -11.09 -13.26
N HIS A 201 -11.21 -11.92 -13.46
CA HIS A 201 -11.29 -13.38 -13.40
C HIS A 201 -11.22 -13.93 -11.97
N ARG A 202 -10.94 -13.08 -10.98
CA ARG A 202 -10.98 -13.45 -9.57
C ARG A 202 -12.41 -13.37 -9.04
N SER A 203 -12.76 -14.24 -8.10
CA SER A 203 -13.91 -14.00 -7.24
C SER A 203 -13.64 -12.78 -6.35
N THR A 204 -14.70 -12.23 -5.73
CA THR A 204 -14.56 -11.18 -4.73
C THR A 204 -13.63 -11.61 -3.58
N PHE A 205 -13.74 -12.84 -3.10
CA PHE A 205 -12.91 -13.32 -1.98
C PHE A 205 -11.45 -13.48 -2.37
N ASN A 206 -11.17 -14.08 -3.54
CA ASN A 206 -9.81 -14.18 -4.05
C ASN A 206 -9.18 -12.80 -4.26
N ASN A 207 -9.95 -11.84 -4.80
CA ASN A 207 -9.49 -10.48 -5.06
C ASN A 207 -9.08 -9.73 -3.79
N VAL A 208 -9.87 -9.82 -2.70
CA VAL A 208 -9.73 -8.91 -1.56
C VAL A 208 -9.15 -9.53 -0.29
N HIS A 209 -9.03 -10.86 -0.20
CA HIS A 209 -8.62 -11.52 1.05
C HIS A 209 -7.20 -11.17 1.54
N LYS A 210 -6.26 -10.83 0.64
CA LYS A 210 -4.90 -10.39 1.02
C LYS A 210 -4.96 -9.09 1.83
N ILE A 211 -5.78 -8.14 1.40
CA ILE A 211 -6.03 -6.88 2.11
C ILE A 211 -6.81 -7.15 3.39
N ALA A 212 -7.86 -7.98 3.32
CA ALA A 212 -8.68 -8.32 4.48
C ALA A 212 -7.89 -8.95 5.64
N ARG A 213 -6.90 -9.81 5.33
CA ARG A 213 -6.00 -10.43 6.32
C ARG A 213 -5.19 -9.40 7.11
N MET A 214 -4.86 -8.27 6.50
CA MET A 214 -4.17 -7.16 7.18
C MET A 214 -5.16 -6.22 7.85
N ALA A 215 -6.25 -5.87 7.17
CA ALA A 215 -7.24 -4.92 7.63
C ALA A 215 -7.98 -5.39 8.89
N GLY A 216 -8.33 -6.68 8.99
CA GLY A 216 -9.10 -7.22 10.12
C GLY A 216 -8.42 -7.05 11.48
N PRO A 217 -7.19 -7.57 11.68
CA PRO A 217 -6.46 -7.38 12.93
C PRO A 217 -6.22 -5.90 13.26
N LEU A 218 -5.89 -5.08 12.26
CA LEU A 218 -5.72 -3.63 12.44
C LEU A 218 -7.02 -2.94 12.89
N ALA A 219 -8.17 -3.38 12.37
CA ALA A 219 -9.47 -2.84 12.77
C ALA A 219 -9.83 -3.21 14.21
N LEU A 220 -9.47 -4.43 14.66
CA LEU A 220 -9.62 -4.83 16.07
C LEU A 220 -8.73 -3.99 16.99
N VAL A 221 -7.45 -3.82 16.64
CA VAL A 221 -6.50 -3.02 17.41
C VAL A 221 -6.95 -1.57 17.47
N ALA A 222 -7.36 -0.99 16.34
CA ALA A 222 -7.88 0.38 16.28
C ALA A 222 -9.14 0.54 17.13
N GLY A 223 -10.10 -0.39 17.00
CA GLY A 223 -11.35 -0.39 17.76
C GLY A 223 -11.15 -0.51 19.27
N ALA A 224 -10.11 -1.21 19.72
CA ALA A 224 -9.81 -1.41 21.14
C ALA A 224 -8.98 -0.28 21.77
N LEU A 225 -8.03 0.29 21.02
CA LEU A 225 -6.98 1.13 21.61
C LEU A 225 -7.10 2.62 21.24
N MET A 226 -7.79 2.97 20.16
CA MET A 226 -7.89 4.37 19.74
C MET A 226 -9.05 5.10 20.45
N LYS A 227 -8.97 6.42 20.51
CA LYS A 227 -10.10 7.24 20.98
C LYS A 227 -11.33 6.99 20.08
N PRO A 228 -12.57 7.03 20.61
CA PRO A 228 -13.75 6.60 19.89
C PRO A 228 -13.93 7.16 18.47
N PHE A 229 -13.71 8.47 18.27
CA PHE A 229 -13.77 9.09 16.94
C PHE A 229 -12.76 8.45 15.97
N ALA A 230 -11.50 8.33 16.40
CA ALA A 230 -10.43 7.80 15.57
C ALA A 230 -10.59 6.29 15.33
N ALA A 231 -11.12 5.55 16.32
CA ALA A 231 -11.47 4.15 16.16
C ALA A 231 -12.53 3.96 15.06
N ILE A 232 -13.65 4.71 15.11
CA ILE A 232 -14.69 4.66 14.08
C ILE A 232 -14.11 5.00 12.70
N ALA A 233 -13.39 6.13 12.59
CA ALA A 233 -12.82 6.57 11.32
C ALA A 233 -11.82 5.54 10.74
N THR A 234 -10.96 4.97 11.59
CA THR A 234 -9.96 3.97 11.17
C THR A 234 -10.62 2.65 10.78
N SER A 235 -11.65 2.19 11.51
CA SER A 235 -12.41 1.00 11.14
C SER A 235 -13.11 1.16 9.78
N VAL A 236 -13.70 2.32 9.51
CA VAL A 236 -14.31 2.61 8.19
C VAL A 236 -13.24 2.69 7.10
N LEU A 237 -12.08 3.31 7.39
CA LEU A 237 -10.96 3.38 6.46
C LEU A 237 -10.48 1.99 6.03
N LEU A 238 -10.27 1.09 7.00
CA LEU A 238 -9.78 -0.27 6.77
C LEU A 238 -10.79 -1.13 6.03
N TRP A 239 -12.07 -1.03 6.38
CA TRP A 239 -13.15 -1.63 5.59
C TRP A 239 -13.16 -1.09 4.15
N GLY A 240 -13.00 0.23 4.01
CA GLY A 240 -12.90 0.92 2.74
C GLY A 240 -11.77 0.40 1.85
N GLN A 241 -10.62 -0.02 2.41
CA GLN A 241 -9.53 -0.62 1.60
C GLN A 241 -9.91 -1.96 0.98
N VAL A 242 -10.65 -2.80 1.72
CA VAL A 242 -11.14 -4.08 1.18
C VAL A 242 -12.16 -3.80 0.07
N CYS A 243 -13.05 -2.82 0.27
CA CYS A 243 -14.01 -2.40 -0.74
C CYS A 243 -13.35 -1.75 -1.96
N ALA A 244 -12.27 -0.99 -1.78
CA ALA A 244 -11.57 -0.29 -2.86
C ALA A 244 -11.01 -1.27 -3.90
N GLN A 245 -10.47 -2.39 -3.44
CA GLN A 245 -9.98 -3.44 -4.33
C GLN A 245 -11.09 -4.13 -5.13
N GLU A 246 -12.29 -4.25 -4.55
CA GLU A 246 -13.44 -4.78 -5.30
C GLU A 246 -14.03 -3.74 -6.25
N ALA A 247 -14.06 -2.46 -5.86
CA ALA A 247 -14.44 -1.36 -6.74
C ALA A 247 -13.49 -1.27 -7.96
N HIS A 248 -12.18 -1.42 -7.72
CA HIS A 248 -11.15 -1.54 -8.75
C HIS A 248 -11.46 -2.68 -9.72
N ARG A 249 -11.76 -3.88 -9.21
CA ARG A 249 -12.17 -5.03 -10.05
C ARG A 249 -13.39 -4.69 -10.91
N TRP A 250 -14.44 -4.14 -10.31
CA TRP A 250 -15.66 -3.77 -11.05
C TRP A 250 -15.42 -2.72 -12.12
N SER A 251 -14.46 -1.81 -11.92
CA SER A 251 -14.09 -0.82 -12.95
C SER A 251 -13.51 -1.46 -14.24
N HIS A 252 -12.95 -2.67 -14.15
CA HIS A 252 -12.44 -3.43 -15.30
C HIS A 252 -13.47 -4.37 -15.93
N VAL A 253 -14.58 -4.67 -15.25
CA VAL A 253 -15.64 -5.51 -15.82
C VAL A 253 -16.42 -4.68 -16.84
N PRO A 254 -16.62 -5.16 -18.09
CA PRO A 254 -17.41 -4.44 -19.08
C PRO A 254 -18.80 -4.08 -18.55
N PRO A 255 -19.30 -2.84 -18.71
CA PRO A 255 -20.60 -2.43 -18.16
C PRO A 255 -21.76 -3.34 -18.55
N SER A 256 -21.74 -3.89 -19.78
CA SER A 256 -22.74 -4.86 -20.26
C SER A 256 -22.82 -6.15 -19.45
N SER A 257 -21.72 -6.53 -18.80
CA SER A 257 -21.58 -7.76 -18.00
C SER A 257 -21.73 -7.51 -16.50
N GLN A 258 -21.86 -6.25 -16.07
CA GLN A 258 -22.05 -5.91 -14.66
C GLN A 258 -23.52 -6.05 -14.24
N PRO A 259 -23.80 -6.43 -12.98
CA PRO A 259 -25.13 -6.30 -12.39
C PRO A 259 -25.64 -4.85 -12.41
N SER A 260 -26.95 -4.66 -12.53
CA SER A 260 -27.56 -3.33 -12.64
C SER A 260 -27.29 -2.43 -11.43
N PHE A 261 -27.18 -3.01 -10.23
CA PHE A 261 -26.89 -2.24 -9.01
C PHE A 261 -25.45 -1.69 -9.00
N ILE A 262 -24.46 -2.45 -9.51
CA ILE A 262 -23.07 -1.97 -9.64
C ILE A 262 -23.02 -0.75 -10.56
N ARG A 263 -23.68 -0.84 -11.73
CA ARG A 263 -23.75 0.29 -12.67
C ARG A 263 -24.41 1.52 -12.06
N ARG A 264 -25.46 1.35 -11.25
CA ARG A 264 -26.11 2.46 -10.55
C ARG A 264 -25.20 3.09 -9.51
N LEU A 265 -24.46 2.29 -8.73
CA LEU A 265 -23.49 2.82 -7.77
C LEU A 265 -22.37 3.61 -8.47
N GLN A 266 -21.86 3.10 -9.60
CA GLN A 266 -20.87 3.81 -10.42
C GLN A 266 -21.44 5.12 -10.98
N ALA A 267 -22.65 5.10 -11.52
CA ALA A 267 -23.31 6.29 -12.07
C ALA A 267 -23.58 7.37 -11.00
N CYS A 268 -23.81 6.97 -9.75
CA CYS A 268 -24.01 7.89 -8.63
C CYS A 268 -22.70 8.34 -7.96
N GLY A 269 -21.53 7.89 -8.44
CA GLY A 269 -20.23 8.20 -7.82
C GLY A 269 -20.01 7.52 -6.46
N LEU A 270 -20.74 6.45 -6.17
CA LEU A 270 -20.61 5.63 -4.95
C LEU A 270 -19.79 4.35 -5.17
N LEU A 271 -19.24 4.17 -6.38
CA LEU A 271 -18.31 3.11 -6.72
C LEU A 271 -17.43 3.60 -7.88
N LEU A 272 -16.15 3.21 -7.90
CA LEU A 272 -15.23 3.59 -8.97
C LEU A 272 -15.78 3.17 -10.34
N SER A 273 -15.92 4.12 -11.26
CA SER A 273 -16.42 3.86 -12.62
C SER A 273 -15.30 3.36 -13.54
N SER A 274 -15.68 2.59 -14.57
CA SER A 274 -14.75 2.16 -15.62
C SER A 274 -14.13 3.33 -16.38
N GLU A 275 -14.88 4.42 -16.55
CA GLU A 275 -14.35 5.63 -17.20
C GLU A 275 -13.26 6.25 -16.35
N GLU A 276 -13.52 6.50 -15.06
CA GLU A 276 -12.60 7.18 -14.15
C GLU A 276 -11.31 6.39 -13.99
N HIS A 277 -11.41 5.08 -13.72
CA HIS A 277 -10.21 4.26 -13.64
C HIS A 277 -9.52 4.05 -14.99
N GLY A 278 -10.29 4.05 -16.10
CA GLY A 278 -9.73 4.05 -17.44
C GLY A 278 -8.85 5.27 -17.73
N ARG A 279 -9.06 6.41 -17.03
CA ARG A 279 -8.19 7.58 -17.14
C ARG A 279 -6.80 7.32 -16.57
N HIS A 280 -6.73 6.61 -15.44
CA HIS A 280 -5.49 6.20 -14.80
C HIS A 280 -4.66 5.26 -15.70
N HIS A 281 -5.32 4.35 -16.44
CA HIS A 281 -4.68 3.42 -17.38
C HIS A 281 -4.10 4.07 -18.65
N ARG A 282 -4.08 5.39 -18.75
CA ARG A 282 -3.42 6.09 -19.84
C ARG A 282 -1.98 6.41 -19.44
N SER A 283 -1.03 6.08 -20.31
CA SER A 283 0.35 6.57 -20.17
C SER A 283 0.35 8.09 -19.93
N PRO A 284 1.14 8.60 -18.96
CA PRO A 284 2.19 7.90 -18.20
C PRO A 284 1.76 7.35 -16.82
N TYR A 285 0.48 6.98 -16.63
CA TYR A 285 -0.06 6.40 -15.38
C TYR A 285 0.18 7.29 -14.15
N ALA A 286 0.11 8.61 -14.36
CA ALA A 286 0.55 9.62 -13.39
C ALA A 286 -0.58 10.25 -12.54
N GLU A 287 -1.84 9.91 -12.82
CA GLU A 287 -3.02 10.59 -12.27
C GLU A 287 -4.14 9.57 -11.98
N HIS A 288 -5.21 10.02 -11.31
CA HIS A 288 -6.40 9.21 -11.00
C HIS A 288 -6.16 7.97 -10.12
N TYR A 289 -5.32 8.08 -9.10
CA TYR A 289 -4.90 6.94 -8.25
C TYR A 289 -5.96 6.41 -7.26
N CYS A 290 -6.95 7.19 -6.84
CA CYS A 290 -7.99 6.71 -5.91
C CYS A 290 -8.90 5.69 -6.59
N ILE A 291 -9.14 4.56 -5.90
CA ILE A 291 -9.85 3.39 -6.47
C ILE A 291 -11.09 2.95 -5.69
N LEU A 292 -11.50 3.64 -4.63
CA LEU A 292 -12.74 3.29 -3.93
C LEU A 292 -13.97 3.83 -4.67
N PHE A 293 -14.02 5.15 -4.85
CA PHE A 293 -15.02 5.85 -5.63
C PHE A 293 -14.38 6.75 -6.71
N GLY A 294 -13.11 7.15 -6.52
CA GLY A 294 -12.39 8.09 -7.40
C GLY A 294 -12.76 9.55 -7.17
N GLY A 295 -13.54 9.85 -6.12
CA GLY A 295 -14.07 11.19 -5.86
C GLY A 295 -12.99 12.22 -5.48
N LEU A 296 -11.86 11.78 -4.93
CA LEU A 296 -10.75 12.67 -4.58
C LEU A 296 -9.74 12.90 -5.72
N ASN A 297 -9.81 12.13 -6.82
CA ASN A 297 -8.86 12.25 -7.93
C ASN A 297 -8.74 13.68 -8.48
N PRO A 298 -9.85 14.38 -8.85
CA PRO A 298 -9.74 15.73 -9.40
C PRO A 298 -9.05 16.72 -8.44
N LEU A 299 -9.24 16.55 -7.13
CA LEU A 299 -8.61 17.40 -6.12
C LEU A 299 -7.12 17.09 -5.99
N LEU A 300 -6.76 15.81 -5.86
CA LEU A 300 -5.38 15.37 -5.68
C LEU A 300 -4.52 15.67 -6.92
N ASP A 301 -5.03 15.41 -8.13
CA ASP A 301 -4.31 15.63 -9.38
C ASP A 301 -4.06 17.13 -9.63
N ARG A 302 -5.04 17.99 -9.33
CA ARG A 302 -4.90 19.46 -9.43
C ARG A 302 -3.96 20.03 -8.38
N SER A 303 -3.95 19.48 -7.18
CA SER A 303 -3.07 19.94 -6.09
C SER A 303 -1.59 19.73 -6.40
N GLY A 304 -1.25 18.81 -7.31
CA GLY A 304 0.12 18.44 -7.62
C GLY A 304 0.81 17.67 -6.49
N ILE A 305 0.07 17.19 -5.48
CA ILE A 305 0.66 16.54 -4.30
C ILE A 305 1.51 15.33 -4.67
N PHE A 306 1.07 14.49 -5.63
CA PHE A 306 1.86 13.36 -6.09
C PHE A 306 3.16 13.79 -6.78
N ARG A 307 3.12 14.84 -7.61
CA ARG A 307 4.33 15.39 -8.25
C ARG A 307 5.30 15.97 -7.21
N TRP A 308 4.77 16.62 -6.18
CA TRP A 308 5.55 17.11 -5.05
C TRP A 308 6.19 15.96 -4.25
N MET A 309 5.44 14.90 -3.96
CA MET A 309 5.97 13.71 -3.27
C MET A 309 7.07 13.03 -4.09
N GLU A 310 6.91 12.91 -5.41
CA GLU A 310 7.93 12.35 -6.30
C GLU A 310 9.21 13.16 -6.29
N LYS A 311 9.10 14.49 -6.33
CA LYS A 311 10.25 15.39 -6.18
C LYS A 311 10.96 15.15 -4.85
N LEU A 312 10.23 14.96 -3.75
CA LEU A 312 10.82 14.69 -2.44
C LEU A 312 11.57 13.36 -2.42
N VAL A 313 10.95 12.28 -2.90
CA VAL A 313 11.59 10.96 -2.99
C VAL A 313 12.86 11.06 -3.82
N TYR A 314 12.77 11.63 -5.03
CA TYR A 314 13.93 11.79 -5.92
C TYR A 314 15.05 12.62 -5.28
N ARG A 315 14.73 13.73 -4.59
CA ARG A 315 15.75 14.54 -3.90
C ARG A 315 16.38 13.81 -2.72
N TRP A 316 15.65 12.90 -2.09
CA TRP A 316 16.13 12.17 -0.94
C TRP A 316 17.08 11.03 -1.33
N ASN A 317 16.74 10.24 -2.35
CA ASN A 317 17.47 9.01 -2.68
C ASN A 317 17.82 8.83 -4.16
N GLY A 318 17.46 9.78 -5.03
CA GLY A 318 17.73 9.72 -6.48
C GLY A 318 16.83 8.77 -7.27
N VAL A 319 15.86 8.11 -6.63
CA VAL A 319 14.98 7.14 -7.31
C VAL A 319 13.89 7.87 -8.09
N GLU A 320 13.82 7.59 -9.39
CA GLU A 320 12.77 8.10 -10.27
C GLU A 320 11.52 7.20 -10.21
N PRO A 321 10.31 7.79 -10.08
CA PRO A 321 9.07 7.04 -10.16
C PRO A 321 8.87 6.44 -11.57
N ASN A 322 8.15 5.32 -11.67
CA ASN A 322 7.84 4.68 -12.95
C ASN A 322 7.12 5.61 -13.93
N SER A 323 6.23 6.49 -13.46
CA SER A 323 5.55 7.46 -14.32
C SER A 323 6.50 8.44 -15.03
N TRP A 324 7.69 8.73 -14.49
CA TRP A 324 8.69 9.57 -15.18
C TRP A 324 9.43 8.82 -16.27
N LYS A 325 9.53 7.49 -16.12
CA LYS A 325 10.26 6.59 -17.03
C LYS A 325 9.39 6.13 -18.20
N ASP A 326 8.07 6.35 -18.16
CA ASP A 326 7.17 6.03 -19.27
C ASP A 326 7.58 6.83 -20.53
N PRO A 327 7.80 6.17 -21.67
CA PRO A 327 8.25 6.85 -22.89
C PRO A 327 7.21 7.83 -23.46
N ILE A 328 5.94 7.66 -23.11
CA ILE A 328 4.81 8.48 -23.56
C ILE A 328 4.38 9.39 -22.41
N GLY A 329 4.93 10.61 -22.41
CA GLY A 329 4.54 11.68 -21.48
C GLY A 329 5.31 11.70 -20.16
N GLY A 330 6.12 10.67 -19.85
CA GLY A 330 6.95 10.64 -18.65
C GLY A 330 7.93 11.82 -18.51
N PRO A 331 8.65 12.24 -19.58
CA PRO A 331 9.50 13.43 -19.52
C PRO A 331 8.76 14.72 -19.16
N ALA A 332 7.51 14.89 -19.64
CA ALA A 332 6.70 16.06 -19.31
C ALA A 332 6.25 16.03 -17.84
N VAL A 333 5.90 14.86 -17.34
CA VAL A 333 5.56 14.65 -15.93
C VAL A 333 6.75 14.93 -15.02
N LYS A 334 7.95 14.46 -15.39
CA LYS A 334 9.21 14.77 -14.70
C LYS A 334 9.50 16.27 -14.68
N ALA A 335 9.36 16.94 -15.81
CA ALA A 335 9.55 18.40 -15.90
C ALA A 335 8.57 19.14 -14.97
N ARG A 336 7.27 18.78 -14.99
CA ARG A 336 6.26 19.33 -14.08
C ARG A 336 6.62 19.12 -12.62
N ALA A 337 7.08 17.93 -12.24
CA ALA A 337 7.46 17.63 -10.86
C ALA A 337 8.70 18.41 -10.40
N LEU A 338 9.70 18.56 -11.26
CA LEU A 338 10.94 19.26 -10.93
C LEU A 338 10.81 20.78 -11.02
N GLY A 339 9.84 21.29 -11.80
CA GLY A 339 9.66 22.71 -12.11
C GLY A 339 10.62 23.19 -13.21
N LEU A 340 10.82 22.36 -14.23
CA LEU A 340 11.73 22.57 -15.36
C LEU A 340 10.99 23.11 -16.59
#